data_AF-A0A942YMP9-F1
#
_entry.id   AF-A0A942YMP9-F1
#
_cell.length_a   1.000
_cell.length_b   1.000
_cell.length_c   1.000
_cell.angle_alpha   90.00
_cell.angle_beta   90.00
_cell.angle_gamma   90.00
#
_symmetry.space_group_name_H-M   'P 1'
#
loop_
_entity.id
_entity.type
_entity.pdbx_description
1 polymer ?
#
loop_
_entity_poly.entity_id
_entity_poly.type
_entity_poly.pdbx_seq_one_letter_code
_entity_poly.pdbx_strand_id
1 'polypeptide(L)'
;MEQVFDFLRLWKERNERFIQEQAEIRIDFLVRGICEKEVDGLLEDALLYPNSWLPSHLRWESLCQADEERLGELVAEGISFFTGVTDYHFDLPAVKTFIGQLNEVRK
;
A
#
# COMPACT_ATOMS: atom_id res chain seq x y z
N MET A 1 -13.87 -12.90 -9.06
CA MET A 1 -13.73 -11.52 -9.57
C MET A 1 -14.11 -10.49 -8.52
N GLU A 2 -15.31 -10.51 -7.93
CA GLU A 2 -15.73 -9.50 -6.93
C GLU A 2 -14.80 -9.38 -5.71
N GLN A 3 -14.28 -10.51 -5.21
CA GLN A 3 -13.35 -10.54 -4.07
C GLN A 3 -12.03 -9.77 -4.30
N VAL A 4 -11.49 -9.74 -5.53
CA VAL A 4 -10.21 -9.04 -5.79
C VAL A 4 -10.41 -7.53 -5.81
N PHE A 5 -11.59 -7.05 -6.22
CA PHE A 5 -11.89 -5.62 -6.25
C PHE A 5 -12.14 -5.09 -4.83
N ASP A 6 -12.84 -5.84 -3.99
CA ASP A 6 -12.99 -5.50 -2.58
C ASP A 6 -11.63 -5.52 -1.87
N PHE A 7 -10.79 -6.49 -2.18
CA PHE A 7 -9.41 -6.54 -1.70
C PHE A 7 -8.62 -5.29 -2.10
N LEU A 8 -8.69 -4.86 -3.36
CA LEU A 8 -8.00 -3.64 -3.83
C LEU A 8 -8.51 -2.36 -3.15
N ARG A 9 -9.81 -2.27 -2.82
CA ARG A 9 -10.36 -1.17 -2.01
C ARG A 9 -9.75 -1.16 -0.61
N LEU A 10 -9.77 -2.31 0.07
CA LEU A 10 -9.20 -2.46 1.41
C LEU A 10 -7.70 -2.16 1.44
N TRP A 11 -6.96 -2.56 0.40
CA TRP A 11 -5.55 -2.24 0.25
C TRP A 11 -5.36 -0.73 0.14
N LYS A 12 -6.12 -0.06 -0.73
CA LYS A 12 -6.06 1.39 -0.88
C LYS A 12 -6.34 2.11 0.46
N GLU A 13 -7.39 1.71 1.17
CA GLU A 13 -7.74 2.25 2.49
C GLU A 13 -6.64 2.04 3.52
N ARG A 14 -6.00 0.87 3.53
CA ARG A 14 -4.85 0.61 4.42
C ARG A 14 -3.66 1.50 4.07
N ASN A 15 -3.37 1.69 2.79
CA ASN A 15 -2.30 2.58 2.35
C ASN A 15 -2.54 4.02 2.79
N GLU A 16 -3.78 4.50 2.72
CA GLU A 16 -4.14 5.84 3.20
C GLU A 16 -3.98 5.96 4.70
N ARG A 17 -4.38 4.93 5.47
CA ARG A 17 -4.14 4.88 6.92
C ARG A 17 -2.65 4.89 7.24
N PHE A 18 -1.84 4.14 6.49
CA PHE A 18 -0.39 4.12 6.62
C PHE A 18 0.23 5.49 6.40
N ILE A 19 -0.16 6.20 5.33
CA ILE A 19 0.34 7.55 5.04
C ILE A 19 -0.03 8.53 6.15
N GLN A 20 -1.27 8.46 6.66
CA GLN A 20 -1.74 9.31 7.75
C GLN A 20 -0.94 9.05 9.04
N GLU A 21 -0.79 7.79 9.44
CA GLU A 21 -0.04 7.39 10.64
C GLU A 21 1.45 7.76 10.50
N GLN A 22 2.04 7.57 9.31
CA GLN A 22 3.41 7.98 9.01
C GLN A 22 3.60 9.49 9.18
N ALA A 23 2.65 10.31 8.73
CA ALA A 23 2.71 11.76 8.89
C ALA A 23 2.62 12.18 10.37
N GLU A 24 1.76 11.52 11.15
CA GLU A 24 1.61 11.78 12.58
C GLU A 24 2.89 11.42 13.36
N ILE A 25 3.45 10.24 13.10
CA ILE A 25 4.71 9.79 13.72
C ILE A 25 5.87 10.70 13.30
N ARG A 26 5.92 11.13 12.03
CA ARG A 26 6.92 12.10 11.56
C ARG A 26 6.87 13.37 12.39
N ILE A 27 5.68 13.95 12.57
CA ILE A 27 5.50 15.18 13.34
C ILE A 27 5.94 14.99 14.79
N ASP A 28 5.56 13.87 15.44
CA ASP A 28 5.97 13.56 16.81
C ASP A 28 7.49 13.48 16.96
N PHE A 29 8.19 12.79 16.04
CA PHE A 29 9.65 12.72 16.07
C PHE A 29 10.32 14.08 15.87
N LEU A 30 9.83 14.90 14.94
CA LEU A 30 10.36 16.24 14.71
C LEU A 30 10.14 17.16 15.93
N VAL A 31 8.97 17.08 16.58
CA VAL A 31 8.68 17.83 17.82
C VAL A 31 9.62 17.42 18.96
N ARG A 32 10.05 16.16 19.00
CA ARG A 32 11.05 15.66 19.95
C ARG A 32 12.50 16.06 19.61
N GLY A 33 12.70 16.78 18.51
CA GLY A 33 14.00 17.31 18.10
C GLY A 33 14.87 16.34 17.31
N ILE A 34 14.31 15.22 16.83
CA ILE A 34 15.02 14.31 15.92
C ILE A 34 15.16 15.00 14.56
N CYS A 35 16.35 14.96 13.95
CA CYS A 35 16.54 15.64 12.66
C CYS A 35 15.82 14.89 11.52
N GLU A 36 15.43 15.62 10.47
CA GLU A 36 14.63 15.05 9.36
C GLU A 36 15.24 13.79 8.73
N LYS A 37 16.57 13.76 8.55
CA LYS A 37 17.27 12.61 7.98
C LYS A 37 17.19 11.36 8.85
N GLU A 38 17.25 11.53 10.17
CA GLU A 38 17.09 10.42 11.11
C GLU A 38 15.63 9.95 11.11
N VAL A 39 14.68 10.87 11.09
CA VAL A 39 13.25 10.55 10.99
C VAL A 39 12.95 9.73 9.74
N ASP A 40 13.49 10.11 8.58
CA ASP A 40 13.30 9.36 7.32
C ASP A 40 13.74 7.89 7.45
N GLY A 41 14.84 7.62 8.16
CA GLY A 41 15.31 6.25 8.41
C GLY A 41 14.44 5.49 9.42
N LEU A 42 13.89 6.17 10.42
CA LEU A 42 13.03 5.55 11.44
C LEU A 42 11.65 5.18 10.87
N LEU A 43 11.10 5.99 9.96
CA LEU A 43 9.74 5.79 9.44
C LEU A 43 9.55 4.52 8.60
N GLU A 44 10.62 3.79 8.25
CA GLU A 44 10.51 2.50 7.57
C GLU A 44 10.40 1.30 8.53
N ASP A 45 10.57 1.51 9.84
CA ASP A 45 10.40 0.44 10.84
C ASP A 45 8.92 0.02 10.97
N ALA A 46 8.65 -1.24 10.63
CA ALA A 46 7.31 -1.83 10.71
C ALA A 46 6.70 -1.80 12.12
N LEU A 47 7.52 -1.81 13.17
CA LEU A 47 7.07 -1.78 14.56
C LEU A 47 6.40 -0.46 14.94
N LEU A 48 6.63 0.60 14.18
CA LEU A 48 5.96 1.89 14.38
C LEU A 48 4.49 1.88 13.96
N TYR A 49 4.05 0.86 13.22
CA TYR A 49 2.75 0.84 12.55
C TYR A 49 2.00 -0.46 12.85
N PRO A 50 1.34 -0.57 14.02
CA PRO A 50 0.80 -1.83 14.52
C PRO A 50 -0.13 -2.56 13.54
N ASN A 51 -0.90 -1.82 12.73
CA ASN A 51 -1.91 -2.41 11.84
C ASN A 51 -1.95 -1.81 10.43
N SER A 52 -1.12 -0.80 10.13
CA SER A 52 -1.18 -0.09 8.85
C SER A 52 0.04 -0.36 7.97
N TRP A 53 1.15 -0.86 8.54
CA TRP A 53 2.40 -1.00 7.79
C TRP A 53 2.21 -1.70 6.45
N LEU A 54 2.91 -1.18 5.44
CA LEU A 54 3.02 -1.77 4.11
C LEU A 54 4.47 -1.66 3.61
N PRO A 55 5.02 -2.75 3.04
CA PRO A 55 6.27 -2.69 2.29
C PRO A 55 6.21 -1.63 1.19
N SER A 56 7.33 -0.97 0.90
CA SER A 56 7.39 0.14 -0.07
C SER A 56 6.83 -0.23 -1.45
N HIS A 57 7.16 -1.41 -1.97
CA HIS A 57 6.67 -1.91 -3.26
C HIS A 57 5.20 -2.36 -3.25
N LEU A 58 4.62 -2.55 -2.07
CA LEU A 58 3.19 -2.83 -1.87
C LEU A 58 2.39 -1.57 -1.51
N ARG A 59 2.98 -0.37 -1.55
CA ARG A 59 2.22 0.87 -1.38
C ARG A 59 1.37 1.12 -2.62
N TRP A 60 0.22 1.80 -2.44
CA TRP A 60 -0.76 2.04 -3.52
C TRP A 60 -0.14 2.71 -4.74
N GLU A 61 0.82 3.61 -4.52
CA GLU A 61 1.54 4.29 -5.61
C GLU A 61 2.30 3.31 -6.51
N SER A 62 2.93 2.27 -5.93
CA SER A 62 3.63 1.24 -6.71
C SER A 62 2.68 0.44 -7.59
N LEU A 63 1.46 0.16 -7.15
CA LEU A 63 0.44 -0.49 -7.98
C LEU A 63 0.00 0.40 -9.12
N CYS A 64 -0.20 1.70 -8.87
CA CYS A 64 -0.60 2.67 -9.89
C CYS A 64 0.46 2.90 -10.97
N GLN A 65 1.74 2.72 -10.63
CA GLN A 65 2.87 2.96 -11.53
C GLN A 65 3.37 1.69 -12.25
N ALA A 66 2.90 0.52 -11.83
CA ALA A 66 3.33 -0.76 -12.40
C ALA A 66 2.85 -0.95 -13.86
N ASP A 67 3.70 -1.56 -14.68
CA ASP A 67 3.29 -2.14 -15.95
C ASP A 67 2.49 -3.43 -15.73
N GLU A 68 1.97 -4.05 -16.80
CA GLU A 68 1.09 -5.22 -16.67
C GLU A 68 1.77 -6.43 -16.05
N GLU A 69 3.02 -6.72 -16.43
CA GLU A 69 3.79 -7.83 -15.89
C GLU A 69 4.03 -7.62 -14.39
N ARG A 70 4.54 -6.44 -14.02
CA ARG A 70 4.81 -6.11 -12.62
C ARG A 70 3.55 -6.01 -11.78
N LEU A 71 2.44 -5.52 -12.34
CA LEU A 71 1.17 -5.41 -11.63
C LEU A 71 0.64 -6.78 -11.22
N GLY A 72 0.77 -7.79 -12.08
CA GLY A 72 0.39 -9.16 -11.75
C GLY A 72 1.16 -9.70 -10.55
N GLU A 73 2.48 -9.51 -10.54
CA GLU A 73 3.34 -9.90 -9.42
C GLU A 73 2.96 -9.19 -8.12
N LEU A 74 2.78 -7.87 -8.17
CA LEU A 74 2.42 -7.06 -7.00
C LEU A 74 1.07 -7.46 -6.42
N VAL A 75 0.07 -7.70 -7.27
CA VAL A 75 -1.27 -8.11 -6.81
C VAL A 75 -1.21 -9.49 -6.16
N ALA A 76 -0.49 -10.45 -6.75
CA ALA A 76 -0.31 -11.77 -6.17
C ALA A 76 0.45 -11.71 -4.83
N GLU A 77 1.54 -10.95 -4.77
CA GLU A 77 2.32 -10.74 -3.55
C GLU A 77 1.49 -10.05 -2.47
N GLY A 78 0.71 -9.03 -2.83
CA GLY A 78 -0.22 -8.36 -1.92
C GLY A 78 -1.24 -9.33 -1.34
N ILE A 79 -1.94 -10.10 -2.18
CA ILE A 79 -2.91 -11.09 -1.69
C ILE A 79 -2.24 -12.04 -0.69
N SER A 80 -1.04 -12.53 -1.00
CA SER A 80 -0.26 -13.36 -0.08
C SER A 80 0.09 -12.63 1.22
N PHE A 81 0.59 -11.40 1.16
CA PHE A 81 0.93 -10.58 2.31
C PHE A 81 -0.25 -10.33 3.25
N PHE A 82 -1.43 -10.06 2.69
CA PHE A 82 -2.62 -9.70 3.46
C PHE A 82 -3.42 -10.90 3.97
N THR A 83 -3.43 -12.01 3.24
CA THR A 83 -4.30 -13.16 3.53
C THR A 83 -3.55 -14.44 3.88
N GLY A 84 -2.25 -14.51 3.61
CA GLY A 84 -1.45 -15.73 3.72
C GLY A 84 -1.71 -16.77 2.62
N VAL A 85 -2.54 -16.45 1.61
CA VAL A 85 -2.91 -17.36 0.52
C VAL A 85 -2.03 -17.08 -0.71
N THR A 86 -1.45 -18.14 -1.28
CA THR A 86 -0.54 -18.04 -2.43
C THR A 86 -1.17 -18.44 -3.77
N ASP A 87 -2.31 -19.13 -3.75
CA ASP A 87 -2.99 -19.61 -4.94
C ASP A 87 -4.26 -18.78 -5.20
N TYR A 88 -4.14 -17.79 -6.08
CA TYR A 88 -5.22 -16.88 -6.41
C TYR A 88 -5.24 -16.57 -7.90
N HIS A 89 -6.44 -16.59 -8.49
CA HIS A 89 -6.64 -16.26 -9.90
C HIS A 89 -7.42 -14.95 -10.03
N PHE A 90 -6.89 -14.02 -10.82
CA PHE A 90 -7.52 -12.75 -11.13
C PHE A 90 -7.31 -12.38 -12.60
N ASP A 91 -8.24 -11.59 -13.13
CA ASP A 91 -8.17 -11.02 -14.47
C ASP A 91 -7.36 -9.71 -14.41
N LEU A 92 -6.14 -9.76 -14.92
CA LEU A 92 -5.19 -8.66 -14.85
C LEU A 92 -5.66 -7.40 -15.60
N PRO A 93 -6.16 -7.48 -16.86
CA PRO A 93 -6.85 -6.36 -17.50
C PRO A 93 -7.95 -5.73 -16.63
N ALA A 94 -8.82 -6.53 -16.03
CA ALA A 94 -9.91 -6.02 -15.19
C ALA A 94 -9.38 -5.34 -13.92
N VAL A 95 -8.35 -5.90 -13.28
CA VAL A 95 -7.66 -5.30 -12.13
C VAL A 95 -7.04 -3.95 -12.49
N LYS A 96 -6.34 -3.85 -13.62
CA LYS A 96 -5.73 -2.61 -14.10
C LYS A 96 -6.79 -1.52 -14.34
N THR A 97 -7.89 -1.86 -15.01
CA THR A 97 -9.02 -0.94 -15.19
C THR A 97 -9.58 -0.45 -13.86
N PHE A 98 -9.76 -1.36 -12.91
CA PHE A 98 -10.32 -1.04 -11.60
C PHE A 98 -9.40 -0.15 -10.75
N ILE A 99 -8.09 -0.41 -10.75
CA ILE A 99 -7.09 0.45 -10.09
C ILE A 99 -7.12 1.86 -10.69
N GLY A 100 -7.22 1.98 -12.01
CA GLY A 100 -7.38 3.26 -12.71
C GLY A 100 -8.61 4.04 -12.21
N GLN A 101 -9.77 3.37 -12.14
CA GLN A 101 -11.00 3.98 -11.62
C GLN A 101 -10.86 4.43 -10.17
N LEU A 102 -10.25 3.61 -9.31
CA LEU A 102 -10.02 3.97 -7.91
C LEU A 102 -9.09 5.19 -7.77
N ASN A 103 -8.14 5.39 -8.68
CA ASN A 103 -7.22 6.52 -8.64
C ASN A 103 -7.89 7.84 -9.08
N GLU A 104 -8.81 7.79 -10.04
CA GLU A 104 -9.51 8.97 -10.57
C GLU A 104 -10.53 9.58 -9.60
N VAL A 105 -11.13 8.77 -8.72
CA VAL A 105 -12.17 9.19 -7.76
C VAL A 105 -11.66 10.20 -6.69
N ARG A 106 -10.36 10.53 -6.66
CA ARG A 106 -9.75 11.44 -5.66
C ARG A 106 -9.11 12.71 -6.22
N LYS A 107 -9.35 13.07 -7.49
CA LYS A 107 -8.98 14.40 -8.01
C LYS A 107 -10.10 15.41 -7.87
#